data_AF-A0A5E3X2U0-F1
#
_entry.id   AF-A0A5E3X2U0-F1
#
_cell.length_a   1.000
_cell.length_b   1.000
_cell.length_c   1.000
_cell.angle_alpha   90.00
_cell.angle_beta   90.00
_cell.angle_gamma   90.00
#
_symmetry.space_group_name_H-M   'P 1'
#
loop_
_entity.id
_entity.type
_entity.pdbx_description
1 polymer ?
#
loop_
_entity_poly.entity_id
_entity_poly.type
_entity_poly.pdbx_seq_one_letter_code
_entity_poly.pdbx_strand_id
1 'polypeptide(L)'
;MNRREEVRRQRIESEQRRRDELRDGYRRLKDVLPVSNQKSCKLALLDRATTHICHLEMSHTQLLTRLQQVEEETLRLRKLTERLVFSTADQRQALLEQQASAR
;
A
#
# COMPACT_ATOMS: atom_id res chain seq x y z
N MET A 1 -6.55 24.50 53.03
CA MET A 1 -6.83 24.38 51.59
C MET A 1 -8.07 23.51 51.40
N ASN A 2 -9.05 23.95 50.63
CA ASN A 2 -10.37 23.33 50.59
C ASN A 2 -10.32 22.09 49.66
N ARG A 3 -10.49 20.88 50.19
CA ARG A 3 -10.36 19.60 49.43
C ARG A 3 -11.20 19.56 48.14
N ARG A 4 -12.31 20.30 48.09
CA ARG A 4 -13.16 20.46 46.90
C ARG A 4 -12.49 21.25 45.78
N GLU A 5 -11.68 22.25 46.10
CA GLU A 5 -10.93 23.05 45.11
C GLU A 5 -9.80 22.23 44.48
N GLU A 6 -9.16 21.37 45.26
CA GLU A 6 -8.09 20.48 44.77
C GLU A 6 -8.64 19.45 43.77
N VAL A 7 -9.77 18.81 44.08
CA VAL A 7 -10.43 17.88 43.14
C VAL A 7 -10.88 18.61 41.86
N ARG A 8 -11.41 19.83 41.98
CA ARG A 8 -11.79 20.65 40.82
C ARG A 8 -10.57 20.98 39.96
N ARG A 9 -9.45 21.35 40.58
CA ARG A 9 -8.19 21.68 39.89
C ARG A 9 -7.64 20.47 39.15
N GLN A 10 -7.54 19.32 39.81
CA GLN A 10 -7.07 18.06 39.19
C GLN A 10 -7.94 17.67 37.99
N ARG A 11 -9.26 17.83 38.10
CA ARG A 11 -10.18 17.56 36.98
C ARG A 11 -9.93 18.48 35.79
N ILE A 12 -9.69 19.77 36.01
CA ILE A 12 -9.37 20.74 34.96
C ILE A 12 -8.04 20.39 34.30
N GLU A 13 -7.01 20.11 35.09
CA GLU A 13 -5.68 19.75 34.59
C GLU A 13 -5.69 18.44 33.78
N SER A 14 -6.46 17.44 34.22
CA SER A 14 -6.66 16.19 33.48
C SER A 14 -7.36 16.40 32.14
N GLU A 15 -8.45 17.18 32.12
CA GLU A 15 -9.18 17.48 30.88
C GLU A 15 -8.35 18.34 29.92
N GLN A 16 -7.51 19.25 30.44
CA GLN A 16 -6.62 20.04 29.61
C GLN A 16 -5.56 19.17 28.91
N ARG A 17 -4.94 18.23 29.63
CA ARG A 17 -4.03 17.24 29.02
C ARG A 17 -4.71 16.45 27.91
N ARG A 18 -5.91 15.93 28.16
CA ARG A 18 -6.71 15.23 27.14
C ARG A 18 -6.99 16.09 25.90
N ARG A 19 -7.25 17.38 26.08
CA ARG A 19 -7.49 18.32 24.96
C ARG A 19 -6.23 18.60 24.16
N ASP A 20 -5.09 18.72 24.81
CA ASP A 20 -3.81 18.96 24.14
C ASP A 20 -3.36 17.71 23.36
N GLU A 21 -3.49 16.52 23.95
CA GLU A 21 -3.27 15.24 23.24
C GLU A 21 -4.16 15.10 22.00
N LEU A 22 -5.44 15.45 22.10
CA LEU A 22 -6.37 15.46 20.96
C LEU A 22 -5.92 16.45 19.88
N ARG A 23 -5.47 17.65 20.27
CA ARG A 23 -4.99 18.67 19.33
C ARG A 23 -3.76 18.18 18.58
N ASP A 24 -2.84 17.52 19.27
CA ASP A 24 -1.66 16.92 18.67
C ASP A 24 -2.02 15.76 17.75
N GLY A 25 -3.01 14.93 18.12
CA GLY A 25 -3.58 13.90 17.26
C GLY A 25 -4.11 14.46 15.93
N TYR A 26 -4.88 15.55 15.98
CA TYR A 26 -5.36 16.22 14.77
C TYR A 26 -4.22 16.86 13.96
N ARG A 27 -3.15 17.36 14.60
CA ARG A 27 -1.99 17.89 13.88
C ARG A 27 -1.30 16.77 13.08
N ARG A 28 -0.98 15.65 13.73
CA ARG A 28 -0.40 14.48 13.06
C ARG A 28 -1.29 13.94 11.94
N LEU A 29 -2.61 13.89 12.16
CA LEU A 29 -3.55 13.48 11.13
C LEU A 29 -3.51 14.42 9.91
N LYS A 30 -3.42 15.73 10.12
CA LYS A 30 -3.30 16.69 9.02
C LYS A 30 -2.04 16.49 8.19
N ASP A 31 -0.92 16.16 8.84
CA ASP A 31 0.38 16.03 8.19
C ASP A 31 0.49 14.79 7.29
N VAL A 32 -0.25 13.72 7.59
CA VAL A 32 -0.25 12.48 6.78
C VAL A 32 -1.26 12.48 5.63
N LEU A 33 -2.21 13.42 5.62
CA LEU A 33 -3.23 13.48 4.58
C LEU A 33 -2.75 14.28 3.36
N PRO A 34 -3.25 13.96 2.15
CA PRO A 34 -2.96 14.73 0.95
C PRO A 34 -3.22 16.21 1.14
N VAL A 35 -2.32 17.06 0.65
CA VAL A 35 -2.39 18.52 0.80
C VAL A 35 -3.73 19.04 0.27
N SER A 36 -4.39 19.88 1.06
CA SER A 36 -5.68 20.49 0.70
C SER A 36 -5.68 21.98 1.04
N ASN A 37 -6.27 22.77 0.15
CA ASN A 37 -6.53 24.19 0.36
C ASN A 37 -7.77 24.47 1.21
N GLN A 38 -8.53 23.43 1.60
CA GLN A 38 -9.73 23.59 2.41
C GLN A 38 -9.36 24.00 3.84
N LYS A 39 -10.19 24.86 4.44
CA LYS A 39 -10.04 25.25 5.85
C LYS A 39 -10.06 24.00 6.73
N SER A 40 -8.97 23.79 7.46
CA SER A 40 -8.82 22.62 8.32
C SER A 40 -9.68 22.77 9.59
N CYS A 41 -10.94 22.34 9.52
CA CYS A 41 -11.78 22.14 10.70
C CYS A 41 -11.79 20.66 11.10
N LYS A 42 -12.15 20.35 12.36
CA LYS A 42 -12.13 18.97 12.89
C LYS A 42 -12.97 18.02 12.03
N LEU A 43 -14.17 18.45 11.61
CA LEU A 43 -15.05 17.65 10.76
C LEU A 43 -14.43 17.39 9.38
N ALA A 44 -13.97 18.44 8.69
CA ALA A 44 -13.34 18.28 7.37
C ALA A 44 -12.08 17.42 7.42
N LEU A 45 -11.31 17.48 8.52
CA LEU A 45 -10.13 16.65 8.68
C LEU A 45 -10.49 15.16 8.87
N LEU A 46 -11.55 14.87 9.61
CA LEU A 46 -12.06 13.50 9.79
C LEU A 46 -12.65 12.94 8.49
N ASP A 47 -13.47 13.72 7.77
CA ASP A 47 -14.01 13.31 6.48
C ASP A 47 -12.91 13.00 5.47
N ARG A 48 -11.91 13.89 5.37
CA ARG A 48 -10.74 13.67 4.50
C ARG A 48 -9.96 12.43 4.89
N ALA A 49 -9.83 12.15 6.19
CA ALA A 49 -9.17 10.94 6.66
C ALA A 49 -9.94 9.68 6.21
N THR A 50 -11.25 9.66 6.41
CA THR A 50 -12.11 8.56 5.96
C THR A 50 -11.99 8.33 4.46
N THR A 51 -12.11 9.40 3.65
CA THR A 51 -11.94 9.31 2.19
C THR A 51 -10.56 8.80 1.80
N HIS A 52 -9.50 9.27 2.47
CA HIS A 52 -8.14 8.86 2.17
C HIS A 52 -7.89 7.39 2.50
N ILE A 53 -8.44 6.89 3.62
CA ILE A 53 -8.37 5.47 3.98
C ILE A 53 -9.04 4.61 2.88
N CYS A 54 -10.27 4.95 2.48
CA CYS A 54 -10.95 4.21 1.41
C CYS A 54 -10.16 4.24 0.09
N HIS A 55 -9.56 5.39 -0.25
CA HIS A 55 -8.72 5.50 -1.43
C HIS A 55 -7.46 4.62 -1.36
N LEU A 56 -6.80 4.57 -0.21
CA LEU A 56 -5.64 3.71 0.02
C LEU A 56 -6.02 2.24 -0.06
N GLU A 57 -7.15 1.83 0.49
CA GLU A 57 -7.67 0.46 0.40
C GLU A 57 -7.94 0.06 -1.06
N MET A 58 -8.63 0.91 -1.81
CA MET A 58 -8.88 0.68 -3.24
C MET A 58 -7.56 0.59 -4.04
N SER A 59 -6.62 1.50 -3.78
CA SER A 59 -5.33 1.53 -4.46
C SER A 59 -4.49 0.29 -4.11
N HIS A 60 -4.51 -0.15 -2.86
CA HIS A 60 -3.86 -1.37 -2.41
C HIS A 60 -4.40 -2.60 -3.16
N THR A 61 -5.72 -2.75 -3.24
CA THR A 61 -6.34 -3.84 -4.01
C THR A 61 -5.94 -3.79 -5.49
N GLN A 62 -5.96 -2.62 -6.12
CA GLN A 62 -5.56 -2.47 -7.52
C GLN A 62 -4.10 -2.84 -7.76
N LEU A 63 -3.19 -2.44 -6.86
CA LEU A 63 -1.78 -2.78 -6.94
C LEU A 63 -1.54 -4.27 -6.79
N LEU A 64 -2.24 -4.94 -5.86
CA LEU A 64 -2.17 -6.39 -5.71
C LEU A 64 -2.63 -7.12 -6.98
N THR A 65 -3.74 -6.69 -7.59
CA THR A 65 -4.22 -7.27 -8.85
C THR A 65 -3.20 -7.10 -9.97
N ARG A 66 -2.60 -5.91 -10.11
CA ARG A 66 -1.55 -5.66 -11.12
C ARG A 66 -0.31 -6.49 -10.87
N LEU A 67 0.09 -6.66 -9.61
CA LEU A 67 1.23 -7.49 -9.24
C LEU A 67 1.00 -8.94 -9.66
N GLN A 68 -0.18 -9.49 -9.34
CA GLN A 68 -0.56 -10.85 -9.75
C GLN A 68 -0.53 -11.01 -11.29
N GLN A 69 -1.07 -10.04 -12.03
CA GLN A 69 -1.06 -10.07 -13.51
C GLN A 69 0.38 -10.14 -14.06
N VAL A 70 1.27 -9.31 -13.54
CA VAL A 70 2.68 -9.27 -13.99
C VAL A 70 3.41 -10.55 -13.61
N GLU A 71 3.12 -11.14 -12.43
CA GLU A 71 3.69 -12.42 -12.02
C GLU A 71 3.23 -13.56 -12.94
N GLU A 72 1.94 -13.61 -13.29
CA GLU A 72 1.38 -14.59 -14.24
C GLU A 72 1.99 -14.44 -15.64
N GLU A 73 2.14 -13.21 -16.14
CA GLU A 73 2.79 -12.94 -17.41
C GLU A 73 4.26 -13.38 -17.41
N THR A 74 4.99 -13.08 -16.34
CA THR A 74 6.39 -13.49 -16.17
C THR A 74 6.50 -15.01 -16.19
N LEU A 75 5.62 -15.71 -15.47
CA LEU A 75 5.57 -17.16 -15.46
C LEU A 75 5.26 -17.74 -16.85
N ARG A 76 4.30 -17.14 -17.56
CA ARG A 76 3.94 -17.55 -18.93
C ARG A 76 5.12 -17.37 -19.90
N LEU A 77 5.81 -16.22 -19.83
CA LEU A 77 6.98 -15.94 -20.66
C LEU A 77 8.15 -16.89 -20.37
N ARG A 78 8.38 -17.24 -19.10
CA ARG A 78 9.38 -18.27 -18.72
C ARG A 78 9.05 -19.63 -19.32
N LYS A 79 7.80 -20.10 -19.17
CA LYS A 79 7.35 -21.37 -19.76
C LYS A 79 7.46 -21.39 -21.30
N LEU A 80 7.14 -20.28 -21.95
CA LEU A 80 7.25 -20.17 -23.41
C LEU A 80 8.72 -20.17 -23.85
N THR A 81 9.57 -19.45 -23.13
CA THR A 81 11.03 -19.46 -23.35
C THR A 81 11.59 -20.87 -23.21
N GLU A 82 11.25 -21.59 -22.14
CA GLU A 82 11.67 -22.97 -21.93
C GLU A 82 11.24 -23.86 -23.11
N ARG A 83 9.97 -23.81 -23.52
CA ARG A 83 9.46 -24.59 -24.67
C ARG A 83 10.18 -24.28 -25.97
N LEU A 84 10.45 -23.00 -26.26
CA LEU A 84 11.19 -22.61 -27.45
C LEU A 84 12.62 -23.14 -27.42
N VAL A 85 13.31 -23.03 -26.27
CA VAL A 85 14.66 -23.56 -26.11
C VAL A 85 14.70 -25.08 -26.32
N PHE A 86 13.78 -25.84 -25.71
CA PHE A 86 13.68 -27.29 -25.95
C PHE A 86 13.42 -27.61 -27.43
N SER A 87 12.45 -26.96 -28.07
CA SER A 87 12.13 -27.20 -29.47
C SER A 87 13.29 -26.88 -30.42
N THR A 88 14.03 -25.79 -30.18
CA THR A 88 15.21 -25.45 -30.98
C THR A 88 16.36 -26.42 -30.78
N ALA A 89 16.54 -26.94 -29.57
CA ALA A 89 17.55 -27.96 -29.27
C ALA A 89 17.22 -29.27 -30.01
N ASP A 90 15.96 -29.72 -29.97
CA ASP A 90 15.51 -30.93 -30.67
C ASP A 90 15.68 -30.79 -32.20
N GLN A 91 15.31 -29.64 -32.77
CA GLN A 91 15.50 -29.37 -34.20
C GLN A 91 16.98 -29.38 -34.58
N ARG A 92 17.84 -28.77 -33.76
CA ARG A 92 19.30 -28.77 -34.00
C ARG A 92 19.87 -30.18 -33.94
N GLN A 93 19.40 -31.01 -33.00
CA GLN A 93 19.86 -32.38 -32.87
C GLN A 93 19.42 -33.24 -34.06
N ALA A 94 18.16 -33.13 -34.49
CA ALA A 94 17.67 -33.80 -35.69
C ALA A 94 18.45 -33.39 -36.96
N LEU A 95 18.79 -32.10 -37.10
CA LEU A 95 19.63 -31.63 -38.20
C LEU A 95 21.04 -32.21 -38.18
N LEU A 96 21.66 -32.32 -36.99
CA LEU A 96 22.99 -32.93 -36.83
C LEU A 96 22.98 -34.43 -37.15
N GLU A 97 21.94 -35.16 -36.71
CA GLU A 97 21.76 -36.59 -37.00
C GLU A 97 21.56 -36.84 -38.51
N GLN A 98 20.76 -36.00 -39.19
CA GLN A 98 20.60 -36.07 -40.64
C GLN A 98 21.93 -35.83 -41.38
N GLN A 99 22.74 -34.86 -40.93
CA GLN A 99 24.06 -34.60 -41.52
C GLN A 99 25.05 -35.73 -41.29
N ALA A 100 24.96 -36.43 -40.15
CA ALA A 100 25.80 -37.59 -39.85
C ALA A 100 25.40 -38.83 -40.68
N SER A 101 24.11 -39.03 -40.94
CA SER A 101 23.61 -40.15 -41.75
C SER A 101 23.82 -39.97 -43.26
N ALA A 102 24.08 -38.75 -43.72
CA ALA A 102 24.32 -38.42 -45.13
C ALA A 102 25.81 -38.49 -45.54
N ARG A 103 26.70 -38.90 -44.64
CA ARG A 103 28.14 -39.14 -44.88
C ARG A 103 28.45 -40.63 -44.84
#